data_AF-X1MHN7-F1
#
_entry.id   AF-X1MHN7-F1
#
_cell.length_a   1.000
_cell.length_b   1.000
_cell.length_c   1.000
_cell.angle_alpha   90.00
_cell.angle_beta   90.00
_cell.angle_gamma   90.00
#
_symmetry.space_group_name_H-M   'P 1'
#
loop_
_entity.id
_entity.type
_entity.pdbx_description
1 polymer ?
#
loop_
_entity_poly.entity_id
_entity_poly.type
_entity_poly.pdbx_seq_one_letter_code
_entity_poly.pdbx_strand_id
1 'polypeptide(L)'
;MVHLTKKKKNGKKYLYLEERGWINGKSVRLWQIYLGPEQKFKERSQIIMIPEVETETIEFGLVAALLLTAEKLGVVDIINEITNKRNQGLSVGEHMLFAAINRCVQPTTKHLLKEWFNSTVLKRIYPK
;
A
#
# COMPACT_ATOMS: atom_id res chain seq x y z
N MET A 1 33.26 -19.20 -11.31
CA MET A 1 32.13 -19.41 -10.38
C MET A 1 32.39 -18.61 -9.13
N VAL A 2 31.39 -17.87 -8.68
CA VAL A 2 31.49 -16.96 -7.55
C VAL A 2 31.07 -17.69 -6.27
N HIS A 3 31.84 -17.54 -5.19
CA HIS A 3 31.53 -18.17 -3.91
C HIS A 3 31.73 -17.20 -2.73
N LEU A 4 30.95 -17.43 -1.68
CA LEU A 4 31.08 -16.73 -0.41
C LEU A 4 32.21 -17.34 0.42
N THR A 5 33.18 -16.53 0.81
CA THR A 5 34.34 -16.94 1.60
C THR A 5 34.42 -16.19 2.92
N LYS A 6 34.85 -16.90 3.95
CA LYS A 6 35.08 -16.35 5.29
C LYS A 6 36.57 -16.19 5.57
N LYS A 7 36.96 -15.04 6.12
CA LYS A 7 38.32 -14.77 6.58
C LYS A 7 38.34 -14.30 8.03
N LYS A 8 39.35 -14.73 8.79
CA LYS A 8 39.60 -14.28 10.16
C LYS A 8 40.76 -13.28 10.16
N LYS A 9 40.55 -12.07 10.66
CA LYS A 9 41.58 -11.04 10.84
C LYS A 9 41.41 -10.41 12.22
N ASN A 10 42.48 -10.38 13.02
CA ASN A 10 42.48 -9.84 14.39
C ASN A 10 41.32 -10.38 15.25
N GLY A 11 41.10 -11.69 15.23
CA GLY A 11 40.01 -12.36 15.96
C GLY A 11 38.60 -12.19 15.34
N LYS A 12 38.40 -11.21 14.45
CA LYS A 12 37.11 -10.91 13.81
C LYS A 12 36.93 -11.69 12.51
N LYS A 13 35.69 -12.08 12.24
CA LYS A 13 35.29 -12.85 11.04
C LYS A 13 34.66 -11.92 10.01
N TYR A 14 35.11 -12.05 8.76
CA TYR A 14 34.75 -11.18 7.66
C TYR A 14 34.32 -12.01 6.45
N LEU A 15 33.31 -11.53 5.73
CA LEU A 15 32.78 -12.18 4.55
C LEU A 15 33.28 -11.49 3.27
N TYR A 16 33.56 -12.30 2.27
CA TYR A 16 34.02 -11.87 0.96
C TYR A 16 33.27 -12.64 -0.12
N LEU A 17 32.93 -11.96 -1.19
CA LEU A 17 32.55 -12.61 -2.43
C LEU A 17 33.81 -12.74 -3.28
N GLU A 18 34.16 -13.93 -3.74
CA GLU A 18 35.35 -14.12 -4.55
C GLU A 18 35.10 -15.09 -5.70
N GLU A 19 35.91 -14.94 -6.75
CA GLU A 19 35.96 -15.88 -7.86
C GLU A 19 37.38 -16.42 -8.01
N ARG A 20 37.46 -17.70 -8.35
CA ARG A 20 38.71 -18.40 -8.62
C ARG A 20 38.73 -18.97 -10.03
N GLY A 21 39.90 -18.95 -10.63
CA GLY A 21 40.20 -19.54 -11.93
C GLY A 21 41.56 -20.21 -11.92
N TRP A 22 41.98 -20.77 -13.05
CA TRP A 22 43.28 -21.41 -13.20
C TRP A 22 44.19 -20.56 -14.09
N ILE A 23 45.41 -20.28 -13.62
CA ILE A 23 46.44 -19.55 -14.38
C ILE A 23 47.75 -20.35 -14.23
N ASN A 24 48.36 -20.73 -15.35
CA ASN A 24 49.61 -21.52 -15.38
C ASN A 24 49.57 -22.77 -14.49
N GLY A 25 48.46 -23.52 -14.55
CA GLY A 25 48.26 -24.76 -13.79
C GLY A 25 48.05 -24.57 -12.28
N LYS A 26 47.85 -23.34 -11.80
CA LYS A 26 47.56 -23.05 -10.39
C LYS A 26 46.19 -22.38 -10.24
N SER A 27 45.44 -22.76 -9.21
CA SER A 27 44.19 -22.08 -8.86
C SER A 27 44.51 -20.72 -8.23
N VAL A 28 44.06 -19.64 -8.87
CA VAL A 28 44.30 -18.25 -8.47
C VAL A 28 42.96 -17.56 -8.23
N ARG A 29 42.91 -16.69 -7.21
CA ARG A 29 41.77 -15.79 -6.99
C ARG A 29 41.80 -14.69 -8.04
N LEU A 30 40.78 -14.65 -8.91
CA LEU A 30 40.65 -13.66 -9.97
C LEU A 30 40.21 -12.31 -9.43
N TRP A 31 39.23 -12.30 -8.52
CA TRP A 31 38.78 -11.08 -7.83
C TRP A 31 38.18 -11.39 -6.47
N GLN A 32 38.05 -10.36 -5.64
CA GLN A 32 37.32 -10.42 -4.38
C GLN A 32 36.69 -9.06 -4.04
N ILE A 33 35.53 -9.10 -3.42
CA ILE A 33 34.85 -7.94 -2.84
C ILE A 33 34.62 -8.20 -1.36
N TYR A 34 34.95 -7.22 -0.51
CA TYR A 34 34.68 -7.27 0.92
C TYR A 34 33.20 -6.96 1.18
N LEU A 35 32.51 -7.88 1.85
CA LEU A 35 31.08 -7.73 2.15
C LEU A 35 30.81 -7.15 3.54
N GLY A 36 31.77 -7.25 4.47
CA GLY A 36 31.62 -6.77 5.83
C GLY A 36 31.97 -7.80 6.91
N PRO A 37 31.87 -7.42 8.20
CA PRO A 37 31.98 -8.35 9.31
C PRO A 37 30.78 -9.31 9.36
N GLU A 38 31.03 -10.59 9.62
CA GLU A 38 29.99 -11.63 9.74
C GLU A 38 28.90 -11.24 10.76
N GLN A 39 29.30 -10.58 11.85
CA GLN A 39 28.39 -10.15 12.90
C GLN A 39 27.33 -9.15 12.40
N LYS A 40 27.71 -8.21 11.52
CA LYS A 40 26.75 -7.24 10.97
C LYS A 40 25.67 -7.89 10.12
N PHE A 41 26.00 -9.01 9.47
CA PHE A 41 25.00 -9.79 8.73
C PHE A 41 24.05 -10.49 9.69
N LYS A 42 24.53 -11.03 10.83
CA LYS A 42 23.66 -11.63 11.86
C LYS A 42 22.74 -10.61 12.53
N GLU A 43 23.24 -9.41 12.78
CA GLU A 43 22.46 -8.29 13.33
C GLU A 43 21.41 -7.81 12.33
N ARG A 44 21.75 -7.70 11.04
CA ARG A 44 20.82 -7.31 9.97
C ARG A 44 19.89 -8.43 9.51
N SER A 45 20.27 -9.69 9.73
CA SER A 45 19.45 -10.87 9.40
C SER A 45 18.42 -11.18 10.47
N GLN A 46 18.36 -10.42 11.56
CA GLN A 46 17.11 -10.22 12.28
C GLN A 46 16.19 -9.44 11.34
N ILE A 47 15.69 -10.19 10.36
CA ILE A 47 14.48 -10.03 9.57
C ILE A 47 14.08 -8.56 9.49
N ILE A 48 14.26 -7.97 8.31
CA ILE A 48 13.34 -6.91 7.88
C ILE A 48 11.96 -7.53 8.06
N MET A 49 11.34 -7.34 9.22
CA MET A 49 9.93 -7.59 9.45
C MET A 49 9.32 -6.53 8.54
N ILE A 50 9.08 -6.91 7.30
CA ILE A 50 8.13 -6.20 6.47
C ILE A 50 6.88 -6.23 7.35
N PRO A 51 6.44 -5.08 7.89
CA PRO A 51 5.25 -5.08 8.72
C PRO A 51 4.16 -5.79 7.93
N GLU A 52 3.34 -6.59 8.61
CA GLU A 52 2.21 -7.24 7.96
C GLU A 52 1.35 -6.13 7.34
N VAL A 53 1.43 -5.97 6.02
CA VAL A 53 0.71 -4.93 5.31
C VAL A 53 -0.67 -5.51 5.02
N GLU A 54 -1.65 -5.08 5.80
CA GLU A 54 -3.05 -5.32 5.45
C GLU A 54 -3.39 -4.54 4.18
N THR A 55 -3.91 -5.23 3.19
CA THR A 55 -4.40 -4.63 1.94
C THR A 55 -5.86 -4.96 1.77
N GLU A 56 -6.65 -3.96 1.36
CA GLU A 56 -8.07 -4.14 1.02
C GLU A 56 -8.31 -3.69 -0.42
N THR A 57 -9.22 -4.38 -1.10
CA THR A 57 -9.73 -3.94 -2.41
C THR A 57 -11.00 -3.12 -2.18
N ILE A 58 -11.08 -1.95 -2.81
CA ILE A 58 -12.23 -1.05 -2.71
C ILE A 58 -12.72 -0.61 -4.10
N GLU A 59 -14.01 -0.29 -4.20
CA GLU A 59 -14.55 0.38 -5.39
C GLU A 59 -14.09 1.85 -5.41
N PHE A 60 -13.17 2.18 -6.33
CA PHE A 60 -12.57 3.50 -6.42
C PHE A 60 -12.99 4.28 -7.67
N GLY A 61 -12.62 3.80 -8.87
CA GLY A 61 -12.59 4.62 -10.09
C GLY A 61 -13.93 5.29 -10.44
N LEU A 62 -14.98 4.49 -10.66
CA LEU A 62 -16.28 5.02 -11.06
C LEU A 62 -16.94 5.85 -9.95
N VAL A 63 -16.82 5.42 -8.69
CA VAL A 63 -17.36 6.12 -7.52
C VAL A 63 -16.71 7.49 -7.36
N ALA A 64 -15.39 7.57 -7.45
CA ALA A 64 -14.65 8.83 -7.37
C ALA A 64 -14.96 9.77 -8.53
N ALA A 65 -15.11 9.24 -9.75
CA ALA A 65 -15.46 10.04 -10.92
C ALA A 65 -16.86 10.67 -10.80
N LEU A 66 -17.85 9.89 -10.34
CA LEU A 66 -19.21 10.37 -10.12
C LEU A 66 -19.27 11.38 -8.97
N LEU A 67 -18.53 11.13 -7.88
CA LEU A 67 -18.43 12.05 -6.76
C LEU A 67 -17.86 13.40 -7.21
N LEU A 68 -16.71 13.40 -7.91
CA LEU A 68 -16.09 14.62 -8.43
C LEU A 68 -17.02 15.37 -9.39
N THR A 69 -17.79 14.64 -10.20
CA THR A 69 -18.77 15.24 -11.11
C THR A 69 -19.90 15.91 -10.33
N ALA A 70 -20.43 15.24 -9.30
CA ALA A 70 -21.49 15.79 -8.46
C ALA A 70 -21.03 17.01 -7.64
N GLU A 71 -19.78 17.01 -7.17
CA GLU A 71 -19.16 18.17 -6.50
C GLU A 71 -19.07 19.37 -7.45
N LYS A 72 -18.58 19.16 -8.68
CA LYS A 72 -18.52 20.23 -9.70
C LYS A 72 -19.89 20.80 -10.05
N LEU A 73 -20.93 19.97 -9.98
CA LEU A 73 -22.31 20.37 -10.23
C LEU A 73 -23.00 20.98 -8.99
N GLY A 74 -22.35 20.99 -7.82
CA GLY A 74 -22.94 21.51 -6.59
C GLY A 74 -24.18 20.72 -6.13
N VAL A 75 -24.26 19.41 -6.42
CA VAL A 75 -25.48 18.61 -6.22
C VAL A 75 -25.94 18.65 -4.76
N VAL A 76 -25.02 18.52 -3.81
CA VAL A 76 -25.33 18.54 -2.38
C VAL A 76 -25.89 19.88 -1.95
N ASP A 77 -25.31 20.98 -2.43
CA ASP A 77 -25.72 22.34 -2.09
C ASP A 77 -27.10 22.64 -2.62
N ILE A 78 -27.36 22.34 -3.90
CA ILE A 78 -28.68 22.52 -4.54
C ILE A 78 -29.78 21.78 -3.76
N ILE A 79 -29.51 20.55 -3.31
CA ILE A 79 -30.49 19.79 -2.52
C ILE A 79 -30.67 20.39 -1.13
N ASN A 80 -29.58 20.80 -0.48
CA ASN A 80 -29.61 21.37 0.85
C ASN A 80 -30.26 22.76 0.89
N GLU A 81 -30.23 23.53 -0.21
CA GLU A 81 -30.94 24.82 -0.32
C GLU A 81 -32.46 24.68 -0.16
N ILE A 82 -33.02 23.56 -0.64
CA ILE A 82 -34.48 23.31 -0.61
C ILE A 82 -34.91 22.31 0.47
N THR A 83 -33.98 21.81 1.28
CA THR A 83 -34.27 20.84 2.34
C THR A 83 -33.81 21.37 3.70
N ASN A 84 -34.52 20.98 4.76
CA ASN A 84 -34.17 21.38 6.11
C ASN A 84 -33.94 20.14 6.98
N LYS A 85 -32.72 19.97 7.48
CA LYS A 85 -32.34 18.88 8.39
C LYS A 85 -31.51 19.46 9.53
N ARG A 86 -31.79 19.00 10.76
CA ARG A 86 -30.92 19.28 11.92
C ARG A 86 -29.50 18.82 11.61
N ASN A 87 -28.50 19.59 12.04
CA ASN A 87 -27.08 19.33 11.75
C ASN A 87 -26.55 18.12 12.52
N GLN A 88 -26.99 16.92 12.13
CA GLN A 88 -26.65 15.64 12.73
C GLN A 88 -26.30 14.64 11.61
N GLY A 89 -25.04 14.24 11.56
CA GLY A 89 -24.52 13.30 10.56
C GLY A 89 -24.49 13.87 9.15
N LEU A 90 -24.90 13.05 8.17
CA LEU A 90 -25.00 13.44 6.76
C LEU A 90 -26.20 14.36 6.52
N SER A 91 -26.03 15.38 5.69
CA SER A 91 -27.10 16.22 5.14
C SER A 91 -28.04 15.41 4.24
N VAL A 92 -29.18 16.00 3.87
CA VAL A 92 -30.10 15.36 2.92
C VAL A 92 -29.44 15.21 1.56
N GLY A 93 -28.71 16.25 1.10
CA GLY A 93 -27.92 16.22 -0.13
C GLY A 93 -26.90 15.10 -0.16
N GLU A 94 -26.12 14.91 0.92
CA GLU A 94 -25.14 13.80 1.01
C GLU A 94 -25.82 12.43 0.91
N HIS A 95 -26.93 12.21 1.62
CA HIS A 95 -27.68 10.95 1.54
C HIS A 95 -28.22 10.68 0.13
N MET A 96 -28.79 11.71 -0.52
CA MET A 96 -29.33 11.58 -1.87
C MET A 96 -28.20 11.34 -2.89
N LEU A 97 -27.07 12.01 -2.74
CA LEU A 97 -25.89 11.81 -3.56
C LEU A 97 -25.38 10.37 -3.47
N PHE A 98 -25.16 9.83 -2.27
CA PHE A 98 -24.68 8.45 -2.12
C PHE A 98 -25.68 7.43 -2.65
N ALA A 99 -26.98 7.66 -2.49
CA ALA A 99 -28.00 6.81 -3.08
C ALA A 99 -28.01 6.89 -4.62
N ALA A 100 -27.74 8.07 -5.21
CA ALA A 100 -27.63 8.24 -6.66
C ALA A 100 -26.39 7.52 -7.21
N ILE A 101 -25.23 7.70 -6.57
CA ILE A 101 -24.00 7.00 -6.97
C ILE A 101 -24.18 5.48 -6.84
N ASN A 102 -24.79 5.00 -5.75
CA ASN A 102 -25.09 3.58 -5.59
C ASN A 102 -25.94 3.04 -6.76
N ARG A 103 -26.97 3.78 -7.18
CA ARG A 103 -27.78 3.40 -8.34
C ARG A 103 -27.04 3.40 -9.67
N CYS A 104 -25.97 4.20 -9.82
CA CYS A 104 -25.15 4.22 -11.03
C CYS A 104 -24.13 3.08 -11.06
N VAL A 105 -23.62 2.67 -9.90
CA VAL A 105 -22.49 1.73 -9.78
C VAL A 105 -22.95 0.31 -9.47
N GLN A 106 -23.65 0.14 -8.34
CA GLN A 106 -24.12 -1.15 -7.87
C GLN A 106 -25.44 -0.96 -7.11
N PRO A 107 -26.59 -0.97 -7.81
CA PRO A 107 -27.88 -0.75 -7.18
C PRO A 107 -28.13 -1.76 -6.07
N THR A 108 -28.26 -1.28 -4.83
CA THR A 108 -28.53 -2.12 -3.66
C THR A 108 -29.81 -1.70 -2.95
N THR A 109 -30.29 -2.54 -2.03
CA THR A 109 -31.41 -2.16 -1.16
C THR A 109 -30.95 -1.10 -0.15
N LYS A 110 -31.90 -0.37 0.44
CA LYS A 110 -31.60 0.65 1.46
C LYS A 110 -30.81 0.07 2.64
N HIS A 111 -31.03 -1.20 2.99
CA HIS A 111 -30.33 -1.88 4.08
C HIS A 111 -28.86 -2.16 3.75
N LEU A 112 -28.54 -2.43 2.48
CA LEU A 112 -27.18 -2.74 2.03
C LEU A 112 -26.37 -1.50 1.61
N LEU A 113 -27.01 -0.32 1.51
CA LEU A 113 -26.36 0.91 1.10
C LEU A 113 -25.15 1.26 1.99
N LYS A 114 -25.25 1.03 3.30
CA LYS A 114 -24.15 1.28 4.25
C LYS A 114 -22.97 0.31 4.03
N GLU A 115 -23.27 -0.94 3.73
CA GLU A 115 -22.25 -1.95 3.45
C GLU A 115 -21.51 -1.62 2.15
N TRP A 116 -22.26 -1.30 1.09
CA TRP A 116 -21.67 -0.82 -0.17
C TRP A 116 -20.84 0.45 0.03
N PHE A 117 -21.35 1.43 0.78
CA PHE A 117 -20.58 2.64 1.08
C PHE A 117 -19.22 2.31 1.72
N ASN A 118 -19.21 1.37 2.67
CA ASN A 118 -18.01 0.94 3.37
C ASN A 118 -17.01 0.16 2.50
N SER A 119 -17.46 -0.47 1.41
CA SER A 119 -16.60 -1.16 0.45
C SER A 119 -16.06 -0.25 -0.67
N THR A 120 -16.38 1.04 -0.63
CA THR A 120 -15.96 2.02 -1.65
C THR A 120 -14.98 3.04 -1.09
N VAL A 121 -14.42 3.87 -1.99
CA VAL A 121 -13.61 5.04 -1.61
C VAL A 121 -14.36 6.05 -0.72
N LEU A 122 -15.70 6.03 -0.71
CA LEU A 122 -16.49 7.00 0.06
C LEU A 122 -16.19 6.94 1.56
N LYS A 123 -15.94 5.75 2.13
CA LYS A 123 -15.55 5.59 3.54
C LYS A 123 -14.29 6.37 3.90
N ARG A 124 -13.36 6.53 2.96
CA ARG A 124 -12.10 7.25 3.15
C ARG A 124 -12.27 8.76 2.96
N ILE A 125 -13.13 9.17 2.03
CA ILE A 125 -13.39 10.59 1.71
C ILE A 125 -14.34 11.24 2.72
N TYR A 126 -15.32 10.48 3.21
CA TYR A 126 -16.31 10.91 4.20
C TYR A 126 -16.16 10.12 5.51
N PRO A 127 -15.12 10.39 6.33
CA PRO A 127 -14.85 9.67 7.56
C PRO A 127 -15.74 10.12 8.73
N LYS A 128 -17.03 10.40 8.48
CA LYS A 128 -18.00 10.82 9.51
C LYS A 128 -18.49 9.65 10.34
#